data_AF-A0A418IRV1-F1
#
_entry.id   AF-A0A418IRV1-F1
#
_cell.length_a   1.000
_cell.length_b   1.000
_cell.length_c   1.000
_cell.angle_alpha   90.00
_cell.angle_beta   90.00
_cell.angle_gamma   90.00
#
_symmetry.space_group_name_H-M   'P 1'
#
loop_
_entity.id
_entity.type
_entity.pdbx_description
1 polymer ?
#
loop_
_entity_poly.entity_id
_entity_poly.type
_entity_poly.pdbx_seq_one_letter_code
_entity_poly.pdbx_strand_id
1 'polypeptide(L)'
;MVNNKKSAAESFSMFLMLILNLFIATIAIILVIFLFKECINMINGIFISNSNVQYDYMIEKLLISFLYIEFILLIVQYFKKNYHFSMQYFIYAAITAIVRYIIVDHHSASTTIGLAIAIIILVFSLYFLKRFSLD
;
A
#
# COMPACT_ATOMS: atom_id res chain seq x y z
N MET A 1 24.64 -31.83 -21.76
CA MET A 1 24.98 -31.04 -20.56
C MET A 1 24.16 -29.75 -20.38
N VAL A 2 22.92 -29.65 -20.92
CA VAL A 2 22.07 -28.44 -20.79
C VAL A 2 21.05 -28.56 -19.64
N ASN A 3 20.85 -29.77 -19.09
CA ASN A 3 19.78 -30.05 -18.12
C ASN A 3 20.10 -29.64 -16.66
N ASN A 4 21.39 -29.43 -16.30
CA ASN A 4 21.79 -29.15 -14.92
C ASN A 4 21.72 -27.64 -14.56
N LYS A 5 21.94 -26.74 -15.54
CA LYS A 5 21.89 -25.28 -15.29
C LYS A 5 20.47 -24.74 -15.10
N LYS A 6 19.44 -25.34 -15.72
CA LYS A 6 18.03 -24.98 -15.48
C LYS A 6 17.60 -25.34 -14.05
N SER A 7 18.02 -26.50 -13.54
CA SER A 7 17.69 -26.99 -12.19
C SER A 7 18.27 -26.10 -11.07
N ALA A 8 19.50 -25.61 -11.20
CA ALA A 8 20.11 -24.72 -10.22
C ALA A 8 19.43 -23.33 -10.17
N ALA A 9 19.07 -22.77 -11.33
CA ALA A 9 18.38 -21.48 -11.42
C ALA A 9 16.94 -21.57 -10.87
N GLU A 10 16.23 -22.65 -11.16
CA GLU A 10 14.88 -22.91 -10.64
C GLU A 10 14.89 -23.10 -9.11
N SER A 11 15.87 -23.86 -8.59
CA SER A 11 16.05 -24.05 -7.14
C SER A 11 16.38 -22.74 -6.42
N PHE A 12 17.23 -21.90 -7.02
CA PHE A 12 17.55 -20.57 -6.49
C PHE A 12 16.32 -19.65 -6.49
N SER A 13 15.52 -19.68 -7.56
CA SER A 13 14.26 -18.92 -7.66
C SER A 13 13.24 -19.35 -6.59
N MET A 14 13.08 -20.66 -6.36
CA MET A 14 12.19 -21.17 -5.30
C MET A 14 12.65 -20.72 -3.91
N PHE A 15 13.96 -20.74 -3.65
CA PHE A 15 14.52 -20.26 -2.39
C PHE A 15 14.26 -18.77 -2.16
N LEU A 16 14.47 -17.93 -3.17
CA LEU A 16 14.16 -16.50 -3.13
C LEU A 16 12.67 -16.25 -2.89
N MET A 17 11.81 -17.00 -3.58
CA MET A 17 10.35 -16.90 -3.43
C MET A 17 9.89 -17.25 -2.02
N LEU A 18 10.47 -18.29 -1.41
CA LEU A 18 10.19 -18.67 -0.03
C LEU A 18 10.57 -17.55 0.96
N ILE A 19 11.78 -16.98 0.79
CA ILE A 19 12.24 -15.87 1.62
C ILE A 19 11.31 -14.67 1.46
N LEU A 20 10.98 -14.29 0.23
CA LEU A 20 10.10 -13.16 -0.06
C LEU A 20 8.72 -13.34 0.59
N ASN A 21 8.13 -14.52 0.45
CA ASN A 21 6.84 -14.85 1.06
C ASN A 21 6.87 -14.73 2.59
N LEU A 22 7.97 -15.17 3.22
CA LEU A 22 8.15 -15.06 4.67
C LEU A 22 8.24 -13.60 5.12
N PHE A 23 8.98 -12.75 4.40
CA PHE A 23 9.04 -11.33 4.67
C PHE A 23 7.69 -10.64 4.49
N ILE A 24 6.96 -10.94 3.42
CA ILE A 24 5.64 -10.36 3.16
C ILE A 24 4.64 -10.76 4.25
N ALA A 25 4.64 -12.02 4.68
CA ALA A 25 3.80 -12.48 5.78
C ALA A 25 4.15 -11.78 7.10
N THR A 26 5.44 -11.60 7.38
CA THR A 26 5.90 -10.88 8.58
C THR A 26 5.46 -9.41 8.56
N ILE A 27 5.60 -8.73 7.41
CA ILE A 27 5.13 -7.35 7.23
C ILE A 27 3.62 -7.25 7.43
N ALA A 28 2.84 -8.19 6.91
CA ALA A 28 1.40 -8.22 7.09
C ALA A 28 1.01 -8.26 8.58
N ILE A 29 1.67 -9.10 9.37
CA ILE A 29 1.45 -9.21 10.82
C ILE A 29 1.77 -7.89 11.51
N ILE A 30 2.91 -7.27 11.18
CA ILE A 30 3.32 -5.97 11.76
C ILE A 30 2.30 -4.88 11.45
N LEU A 31 1.82 -4.80 10.20
CA LEU A 31 0.82 -3.81 9.79
C LEU A 31 -0.50 -3.98 10.54
N VAL A 32 -0.95 -5.22 10.74
CA VAL A 32 -2.16 -5.50 11.54
C VAL A 32 -1.98 -5.02 12.98
N ILE A 33 -0.84 -5.30 13.61
CA ILE A 33 -0.54 -4.85 14.98
C ILE A 33 -0.53 -3.31 15.04
N PHE A 34 0.10 -2.64 14.06
CA PHE A 34 0.15 -1.18 13.99
C PHE A 34 -1.23 -0.56 13.79
N LEU A 35 -2.08 -1.18 12.96
CA LEU A 35 -3.47 -0.76 12.78
C LEU A 35 -4.24 -0.79 14.10
N PHE A 36 -4.18 -1.90 14.84
CA PHE A 36 -4.84 -1.99 16.14
C PHE A 36 -4.28 -0.97 17.15
N LYS A 37 -2.95 -0.77 17.16
CA LYS A 37 -2.31 0.21 18.03
C LYS A 37 -2.81 1.62 17.76
N GLU A 38 -2.90 2.05 16.50
CA GLU A 38 -3.42 3.39 16.19
C GLU A 38 -4.91 3.53 16.46
N CYS A 39 -5.71 2.48 16.25
CA CYS A 39 -7.12 2.47 16.67
C CYS A 39 -7.28 2.71 18.19
N ILE A 40 -6.50 2.02 19.01
CA ILE A 40 -6.51 2.20 20.48
C ILE A 40 -6.04 3.61 20.85
N ASN A 41 -4.99 4.13 20.22
CA ASN A 41 -4.50 5.49 20.46
C ASN A 41 -5.58 6.54 20.14
N MET A 42 -6.31 6.38 19.03
CA MET A 42 -7.41 7.28 18.68
C MET A 42 -8.54 7.23 19.71
N ILE A 43 -8.95 6.04 20.15
CA ILE A 43 -9.97 5.87 21.19
C ILE A 43 -9.52 6.57 22.48
N ASN A 44 -8.32 6.27 22.96
CA ASN A 44 -7.76 6.90 24.17
C ASN A 44 -7.68 8.43 24.05
N GLY A 45 -7.28 8.94 22.88
CA GLY A 45 -7.21 10.37 22.60
C GLY A 45 -8.57 11.08 22.73
N ILE A 46 -9.66 10.43 22.31
CA ILE A 46 -11.03 10.94 22.42
C ILE A 46 -11.52 10.89 23.88
N PHE A 47 -11.23 9.81 24.61
CA PHE A 47 -11.74 9.62 25.98
C PHE A 47 -10.98 10.41 27.06
N ILE A 48 -9.69 10.74 26.84
CA ILE A 48 -8.81 11.34 27.87
C ILE A 48 -8.69 12.88 27.72
N SER A 49 -8.92 13.45 26.53
CA SER A 49 -8.59 14.84 26.24
C SER A 49 -9.78 15.79 26.47
N ASN A 50 -9.77 16.53 27.57
CA ASN A 50 -10.85 17.46 27.96
C ASN A 50 -10.71 18.90 27.41
N SER A 51 -10.03 19.09 26.27
CA SER A 51 -9.98 20.40 25.58
C SER A 51 -9.43 20.23 24.16
N ASN A 52 -10.13 20.79 23.17
CA ASN A 52 -9.70 21.06 21.79
C ASN A 52 -8.62 20.11 21.24
N VAL A 53 -8.95 18.83 21.07
CA VAL A 53 -8.11 17.91 20.30
C VAL A 53 -7.89 18.55 18.93
N GLN A 54 -6.63 18.81 18.59
CA GLN A 54 -6.25 19.40 17.30
C GLN A 54 -6.79 18.47 16.21
N TYR A 55 -7.85 18.92 15.50
CA TYR A 55 -8.52 18.14 14.47
C TYR A 55 -7.52 17.54 13.47
N ASP A 56 -6.46 18.29 13.16
CA ASP A 56 -5.36 17.86 12.29
C ASP A 56 -4.66 16.59 12.79
N TYR A 57 -4.41 16.47 14.10
CA TYR A 57 -3.78 15.28 14.70
C TYR A 57 -4.67 14.04 14.56
N MET A 58 -5.98 14.17 14.74
CA MET A 58 -6.91 13.03 14.57
C MET A 58 -7.01 12.61 13.11
N ILE A 59 -7.07 13.57 12.19
CA ILE A 59 -7.12 13.32 10.76
C ILE A 59 -5.83 12.65 10.28
N GLU A 60 -4.66 13.09 10.76
CA GLU A 60 -3.38 12.45 10.48
C GLU A 60 -3.38 10.96 10.90
N LYS A 61 -3.81 10.66 12.13
CA LYS A 61 -3.88 9.28 12.66
C LYS A 61 -4.89 8.40 11.91
N LEU A 62 -6.02 8.98 11.50
CA LEU A 62 -7.02 8.29 10.69
C LEU A 62 -6.46 7.95 9.29
N LEU A 63 -5.74 8.88 8.67
CA LEU A 63 -5.17 8.68 7.33
C LEU A 63 -4.02 7.66 7.34
N ILE A 64 -3.21 7.64 8.41
CA ILE A 64 -2.22 6.57 8.66
C ILE A 64 -2.92 5.21 8.81
N SER A 65 -4.05 5.13 9.50
CA SER A 65 -4.81 3.88 9.65
C SER A 65 -5.35 3.37 8.30
N PHE A 66 -5.80 4.26 7.42
CA PHE A 66 -6.20 3.90 6.05
C PHE A 66 -5.01 3.39 5.21
N LEU A 67 -3.80 3.93 5.40
CA LEU A 67 -2.60 3.43 4.76
C LEU A 67 -2.31 1.96 5.13
N TYR A 68 -2.44 1.61 6.41
CA TYR A 68 -2.24 0.23 6.85
C TYR A 68 -3.24 -0.74 6.23
N ILE A 69 -4.53 -0.39 6.19
CA ILE A 69 -5.56 -1.22 5.56
C ILE A 69 -5.26 -1.42 4.07
N GLU A 70 -4.84 -0.36 3.37
CA GLU A 70 -4.48 -0.41 1.97
C GLU A 70 -3.28 -1.33 1.68
N PHE A 71 -2.24 -1.26 2.49
CA PHE A 71 -1.10 -2.18 2.35
C PHE A 71 -1.48 -3.62 2.71
N ILE A 72 -2.34 -3.83 3.71
CA ILE A 72 -2.89 -5.17 4.02
C ILE A 72 -3.67 -5.71 2.81
N LEU A 73 -4.50 -4.88 2.16
CA LEU A 73 -5.22 -5.26 0.93
C LEU A 73 -4.25 -5.63 -0.19
N LEU A 74 -3.17 -4.87 -0.40
CA LEU A 74 -2.12 -5.22 -1.36
C LEU A 74 -1.52 -6.60 -1.10
N ILE A 75 -1.20 -6.90 0.17
CA ILE A 75 -0.63 -8.19 0.57
C ILE A 75 -1.64 -9.32 0.39
N VAL A 76 -2.92 -9.11 0.72
CA VAL A 76 -3.98 -10.10 0.47
C VAL A 76 -4.09 -10.41 -1.03
N GLN A 77 -4.02 -9.38 -1.89
CA GLN A 77 -4.06 -9.56 -3.34
C GLN A 77 -2.81 -10.25 -3.88
N TYR A 78 -1.65 -10.03 -3.25
CA TYR A 78 -0.42 -10.76 -3.56
C TYR A 78 -0.58 -12.27 -3.35
N PHE A 79 -1.11 -12.70 -2.19
CA PHE A 79 -1.37 -14.12 -1.93
C PHE A 79 -2.45 -14.71 -2.85
N LYS A 80 -3.50 -13.94 -3.18
CA LYS A 80 -4.58 -14.40 -4.07
C LYS A 80 -4.15 -14.63 -5.52
N LYS A 81 -3.09 -13.96 -5.99
CA LYS A 81 -2.60 -14.07 -7.37
C LYS A 81 -1.39 -14.99 -7.51
N ASN A 82 -1.36 -16.09 -6.76
CA ASN A 82 -0.28 -17.09 -6.78
C ASN A 82 1.10 -16.46 -6.54
N TYR A 83 1.22 -15.56 -5.55
CA TYR A 83 2.47 -14.89 -5.17
C TYR A 83 3.06 -13.98 -6.26
N HIS A 84 2.24 -13.58 -7.24
CA HIS A 84 2.58 -12.52 -8.17
C HIS A 84 1.98 -11.19 -7.74
N PHE A 85 2.85 -10.18 -7.66
CA PHE A 85 2.43 -8.83 -7.36
C PHE A 85 1.63 -8.25 -8.54
N SER A 86 0.37 -7.90 -8.29
CA SER A 86 -0.51 -7.44 -9.35
C SER A 86 -0.40 -5.94 -9.56
N MET A 87 0.10 -5.57 -10.73
CA MET A 87 0.36 -4.19 -11.13
C MET A 87 -0.88 -3.28 -10.99
N GLN A 88 -2.09 -3.78 -11.26
CA GLN A 88 -3.33 -3.00 -11.09
C GLN A 88 -3.56 -2.56 -9.64
N TYR A 89 -3.36 -3.45 -8.66
CA TYR A 89 -3.57 -3.13 -7.24
C TYR A 89 -2.51 -2.18 -6.72
N PHE A 90 -1.28 -2.30 -7.22
CA PHE A 90 -0.23 -1.33 -6.93
C PHE A 90 -0.58 0.09 -7.42
N ILE A 91 -1.09 0.20 -8.66
CA ILE A 91 -1.51 1.50 -9.21
C ILE A 91 -2.68 2.07 -8.40
N TYR A 92 -3.67 1.25 -8.01
CA TYR A 92 -4.74 1.70 -7.11
C TYR A 92 -4.19 2.23 -5.79
N ALA A 93 -3.24 1.52 -5.19
CA ALA A 93 -2.62 1.97 -3.94
C ALA A 93 -1.85 3.28 -4.08
N ALA A 94 -1.15 3.47 -5.19
CA ALA A 94 -0.46 4.71 -5.50
C ALA A 94 -1.44 5.89 -5.69
N ILE A 95 -2.56 5.66 -6.38
CA ILE A 95 -3.60 6.69 -6.56
C ILE A 95 -4.17 7.11 -5.21
N THR A 96 -4.59 6.16 -4.36
CA THR A 96 -5.12 6.49 -3.02
C THR A 96 -4.08 7.20 -2.16
N ALA A 97 -2.79 6.82 -2.23
CA ALA A 97 -1.73 7.48 -1.47
C ALA A 97 -1.58 8.96 -1.86
N ILE A 98 -1.64 9.27 -3.17
CA ILE A 98 -1.58 10.66 -3.65
C ILE A 98 -2.84 11.43 -3.24
N VAL A 99 -4.03 10.84 -3.41
CA VAL A 99 -5.29 11.45 -2.97
C VAL A 99 -5.26 11.74 -1.47
N ARG A 100 -4.77 10.77 -0.67
CA ARG A 100 -4.61 10.91 0.78
C ARG A 100 -3.63 12.02 1.13
N TYR A 101 -2.50 12.11 0.43
CA TYR A 101 -1.53 13.19 0.62
C TYR A 101 -2.17 14.56 0.39
N ILE A 102 -2.96 14.72 -0.70
CA ILE A 102 -3.65 15.98 -1.01
C ILE A 102 -4.65 16.36 0.10
N ILE A 103 -5.30 15.39 0.75
CA ILE A 103 -6.24 15.64 1.86
C ILE A 103 -5.52 16.09 3.14
N VAL A 104 -4.30 15.63 3.39
CA VAL A 104 -3.52 16.02 4.59
C VAL A 104 -2.84 17.36 4.40
N ASP A 105 -2.14 17.53 3.28
CA ASP A 105 -1.24 18.65 3.05
C ASP A 105 -1.91 19.71 2.17
N HIS A 106 -2.28 20.83 2.79
CA HIS A 106 -3.00 21.92 2.14
C HIS A 106 -2.17 23.20 1.99
N HIS A 107 -0.83 23.13 2.08
CA HIS A 107 -0.02 24.35 2.19
C HIS A 107 0.39 25.01 0.87
N SER A 108 0.47 24.29 -0.26
CA SER A 108 0.99 24.86 -1.51
C SER A 108 0.20 24.44 -2.74
N ALA A 109 -0.46 25.40 -3.40
CA ALA A 109 -1.25 25.16 -4.61
C ALA A 109 -0.43 24.54 -5.76
N SER A 110 0.87 24.84 -5.85
CA SER A 110 1.77 24.30 -6.88
C SER A 110 2.02 22.81 -6.74
N THR A 111 2.17 22.30 -5.52
CA THR A 111 2.39 20.86 -5.28
C THR A 111 1.11 20.08 -5.56
N THR A 112 -0.05 20.61 -5.17
CA THR A 112 -1.36 20.00 -5.46
C THR A 112 -1.60 19.84 -6.96
N ILE A 113 -1.23 20.83 -7.77
CA ILE A 113 -1.33 20.73 -9.24
C ILE A 113 -0.42 19.62 -9.79
N GLY A 114 0.82 19.52 -9.31
CA GLY A 114 1.74 18.45 -9.71
C GLY A 114 1.22 17.05 -9.36
N LEU A 115 0.64 16.90 -8.16
CA LEU A 115 0.04 15.66 -7.70
C LEU A 115 -1.24 15.30 -8.49
N ALA A 116 -2.05 16.29 -8.86
CA ALA A 116 -3.21 16.07 -9.73
C ALA A 116 -2.80 15.56 -11.12
N ILE A 117 -1.73 16.11 -11.70
CA ILE A 117 -1.14 15.61 -12.96
C ILE A 117 -0.64 14.17 -12.78
N ALA A 118 0.01 13.85 -11.65
CA ALA A 118 0.46 12.50 -11.36
C ALA A 118 -0.72 11.49 -11.27
N ILE A 119 -1.84 11.88 -10.65
CA ILE A 119 -3.06 11.05 -10.64
C ILE A 119 -3.55 10.78 -12.07
N ILE A 120 -3.59 11.81 -12.93
CA ILE A 120 -4.01 11.65 -14.34
C ILE A 120 -3.10 10.63 -15.05
N ILE A 121 -1.78 10.73 -14.88
CA ILE A 121 -0.81 9.79 -15.46
C ILE A 121 -1.06 8.35 -14.96
N LEU A 122 -1.30 8.17 -13.66
CA LEU A 122 -1.58 6.84 -13.09
C LEU A 122 -2.90 6.26 -13.60
N VAL A 123 -3.94 7.08 -13.75
CA VAL A 123 -5.23 6.66 -14.34
C VAL A 123 -5.04 6.25 -15.79
N PHE A 124 -4.25 6.98 -16.58
CA PHE A 124 -3.88 6.57 -17.93
C PHE A 124 -3.11 5.26 -17.94
N SER A 125 -2.11 5.09 -17.06
CA SER A 125 -1.35 3.84 -16.92
C SER A 125 -2.28 2.66 -16.61
N LEU A 126 -3.23 2.84 -15.69
CA LEU A 126 -4.23 1.82 -15.38
C LEU A 126 -5.13 1.51 -16.59
N TYR A 127 -5.53 2.52 -17.35
CA TYR A 127 -6.33 2.35 -18.57
C TYR A 127 -5.56 1.51 -19.61
N PHE A 128 -4.29 1.83 -19.87
CA PHE A 128 -3.44 1.04 -20.76
C PHE A 128 -3.26 -0.38 -20.27
N LEU A 129 -2.96 -0.58 -18.98
CA LEU A 129 -2.80 -1.90 -18.39
C LEU A 129 -4.07 -2.75 -18.52
N LYS A 130 -5.24 -2.16 -18.29
CA LYS A 130 -6.52 -2.86 -18.48
C LYS A 130 -6.79 -3.18 -19.95
N ARG A 131 -6.40 -2.30 -20.87
CA ARG A 131 -6.55 -2.54 -22.32
C ARG A 131 -5.63 -3.65 -22.82
N PHE A 132 -4.39 -3.73 -22.33
CA PHE A 132 -3.41 -4.73 -22.77
C PHE A 132 -3.53 -6.09 -22.05
N SER A 133 -4.07 -6.12 -20.83
CA SER A 133 -4.22 -7.36 -20.04
C SER A 133 -5.51 -8.14 -20.34
N LEU A 134 -6.27 -7.78 -21.39
CA LEU A 134 -7.54 -8.40 -21.78
C LEU A 134 -7.43 -9.27 -23.06
N ASP A 135 -6.23 -9.71 -23.43
CA ASP A 135 -6.00 -10.85 -24.34
C ASP A 135 -5.31 -12.00 -23.58
#